data_AF-A0A3G8QWI7-F1
#
_entry.id   AF-A0A3G8QWI7-F1
#
_cell.length_a   1.000
_cell.length_b   1.000
_cell.length_c   1.000
_cell.angle_alpha   90.00
_cell.angle_beta   90.00
_cell.angle_gamma   90.00
#
_symmetry.space_group_name_H-M   'P 1'
#
loop_
_entity.id
_entity.type
_entity.pdbx_description
1 polymer ?
#
loop_
_entity_poly.entity_id
_entity_poly.type
_entity_poly.pdbx_seq_one_letter_code
_entity_poly.pdbx_strand_id
1 'polypeptide(L)'
;MFGFVCPMIFGMAYLLIPSFVGRTLVDYRLPGVHFVLAYSGAAGLIVGRMTETSVLTRAGVVCWSLGVAFFVAVLAWTIVPALRDRPEIVTRSGDRPQRSTRLATAMIPVSIGYLVFGTIGLLGWAGFEPIPAVPFPAVVHYYGAGFAALLIFALGARLMSGFFHVTPPRAGTWIVLVPGAVGPGLLATSFWTGVAFRVGAVLQTVAMVGYAGLVGYVFWQSERRRLGLYGILLGAIAGVVATGLNVPAAFGTVAPGQLSAHATTIISGFFALTIVGYVIQFFALTSGRFPGATTRVAVGTMGVLAVGSLFRAGGLLIATPVYSRGGAILTLCGAGAYAYLVGRRLLRE
;
A
#
# COMPACT_ATOMS: atom_id res chain seq x y z
N MET A 1 0.91 4.66 7.89
CA MET A 1 -0.26 4.03 7.25
C MET A 1 -1.38 5.02 7.00
N PHE A 2 -2.06 5.47 8.05
CA PHE A 2 -3.28 6.29 7.98
C PHE A 2 -3.13 7.65 7.29
N GLY A 3 -2.01 8.35 7.46
CA GLY A 3 -1.82 9.70 6.90
C GLY A 3 -1.27 9.78 5.47
N PHE A 4 -0.84 8.67 4.86
CA PHE A 4 -0.20 8.70 3.54
C PHE A 4 -0.56 7.49 2.68
N VAL A 5 -0.18 6.28 3.12
CA VAL A 5 -0.35 5.05 2.32
C VAL A 5 -1.81 4.79 1.99
N CYS A 6 -2.67 4.75 3.01
CA CYS A 6 -4.10 4.50 2.80
C CYS A 6 -4.76 5.61 1.95
N PRO A 7 -4.60 6.92 2.25
CA PRO A 7 -5.13 7.99 1.40
C PRO A 7 -4.70 7.92 -0.07
N MET A 8 -3.41 7.66 -0.34
CA MET A 8 -2.91 7.50 -1.70
C MET A 8 -3.59 6.31 -2.41
N ILE A 9 -3.72 5.19 -1.72
CA ILE A 9 -4.37 4.00 -2.25
C ILE A 9 -5.86 4.24 -2.47
N PHE A 10 -6.56 4.94 -1.57
CA PHE A 10 -7.96 5.32 -1.74
C PHE A 10 -8.16 6.19 -2.99
N GLY A 11 -7.32 7.19 -3.19
CA GLY A 11 -7.36 8.04 -4.38
C GLY A 11 -7.17 7.23 -5.66
N MET A 12 -6.15 6.37 -5.70
CA MET A 12 -5.91 5.49 -6.85
C MET A 12 -7.05 4.48 -7.06
N ALA A 13 -7.64 3.96 -5.98
CA ALA A 13 -8.75 3.02 -6.05
C ALA A 13 -10.00 3.65 -6.69
N TYR A 14 -10.31 4.91 -6.36
CA TYR A 14 -11.41 5.66 -7.00
C TYR A 14 -11.19 5.86 -8.50
N LEU A 15 -9.94 6.01 -8.94
CA LEU A 15 -9.61 6.15 -10.37
C LEU A 15 -9.62 4.81 -11.10
N LEU A 16 -9.07 3.76 -10.49
CA LEU A 16 -8.78 2.51 -11.18
C LEU A 16 -9.91 1.49 -11.09
N ILE A 17 -10.51 1.30 -9.92
CA ILE A 17 -11.44 0.18 -9.71
C ILE A 17 -12.71 0.35 -10.56
N PRO A 18 -13.38 1.53 -10.60
CA PRO A 18 -14.52 1.74 -11.50
C PRO A 18 -14.18 1.50 -12.98
N SER A 19 -12.97 1.91 -13.41
CA SER A 19 -12.53 1.77 -14.80
C SER A 19 -12.52 0.31 -15.28
N PHE A 20 -12.29 -0.63 -14.36
CA PHE A 20 -12.29 -2.06 -14.66
C PHE A 20 -13.66 -2.63 -14.99
N VAL A 21 -14.73 -1.91 -14.65
CA VAL A 21 -16.10 -2.27 -15.04
C VAL A 21 -16.69 -1.31 -16.07
N GLY A 22 -15.81 -0.52 -16.73
CA GLY A 22 -16.22 0.45 -17.75
C GLY A 22 -17.08 1.59 -17.19
N ARG A 23 -16.87 1.94 -15.91
CA ARG A 23 -17.57 3.04 -15.25
C ARG A 23 -16.57 4.11 -14.79
N THR A 24 -17.03 5.33 -14.75
CA THR A 24 -16.45 6.38 -13.90
C THR A 24 -17.15 6.41 -12.56
N LEU A 25 -16.58 7.10 -11.59
CA LEU A 25 -17.22 7.28 -10.29
C LEU A 25 -18.61 7.94 -10.46
N VAL A 26 -19.59 7.51 -9.66
CA VAL A 26 -20.96 8.02 -9.73
C VAL A 26 -21.05 9.54 -9.51
N ASP A 27 -20.23 10.08 -8.60
CA ASP A 27 -20.10 11.50 -8.33
C ASP A 27 -18.67 11.82 -7.87
N TYR A 28 -18.05 12.79 -8.52
CA TYR A 28 -16.67 13.22 -8.30
C TYR A 28 -16.45 13.97 -6.97
N ARG A 29 -17.53 14.38 -6.30
CA ARG A 29 -17.49 15.11 -5.00
C ARG A 29 -17.41 14.18 -3.80
N LEU A 30 -17.94 12.95 -3.93
CA LEU A 30 -17.98 11.95 -2.85
C LEU A 30 -16.59 11.61 -2.28
N PRO A 31 -15.52 11.48 -3.10
CA PRO A 31 -14.16 11.33 -2.57
C PRO A 31 -13.76 12.46 -1.62
N GLY A 32 -14.21 13.69 -1.82
CA GLY A 32 -13.93 14.82 -0.94
C GLY A 32 -14.46 14.60 0.48
N VAL A 33 -15.71 14.13 0.61
CA VAL A 33 -16.31 13.79 1.91
C VAL A 33 -15.53 12.68 2.61
N HIS A 34 -15.19 11.62 1.85
CA HIS A 34 -14.35 10.54 2.36
C HIS A 34 -13.00 11.08 2.87
N PHE A 35 -12.29 11.90 2.09
CA PHE A 35 -10.97 12.40 2.47
C PHE A 35 -11.04 13.31 3.70
N VAL A 36 -12.07 14.15 3.84
CA VAL A 36 -12.28 14.93 5.08
C VAL A 36 -12.39 13.98 6.27
N LEU A 37 -13.24 12.96 6.21
CA LEU A 37 -13.39 11.98 7.30
C LEU A 37 -12.09 11.22 7.59
N ALA A 38 -11.40 10.73 6.56
CA ALA A 38 -10.17 9.96 6.70
C ALA A 38 -9.01 10.81 7.26
N TYR A 39 -8.82 12.04 6.79
CA TYR A 39 -7.78 12.94 7.28
C TYR A 39 -8.10 13.48 8.68
N SER A 40 -9.36 13.81 8.98
CA SER A 40 -9.80 14.14 10.35
C SER A 40 -9.60 12.95 11.29
N GLY A 41 -9.88 11.73 10.83
CA GLY A 41 -9.63 10.51 11.58
C GLY A 41 -8.14 10.29 11.87
N ALA A 42 -7.30 10.43 10.85
CA ALA A 42 -5.85 10.33 11.00
C ALA A 42 -5.28 11.43 11.92
N ALA A 43 -5.79 12.66 11.84
CA ALA A 43 -5.40 13.75 12.72
C ALA A 43 -5.81 13.47 14.17
N GLY A 44 -7.05 13.02 14.41
CA GLY A 44 -7.53 12.64 15.74
C GLY A 44 -6.72 11.49 16.36
N LEU A 45 -6.34 10.50 15.55
CA LEU A 45 -5.44 9.41 15.96
C LEU A 45 -4.04 9.92 16.36
N ILE A 46 -3.47 10.86 15.60
CA ILE A 46 -2.16 11.43 15.89
C ILE A 46 -2.21 12.28 17.16
N VAL A 47 -3.13 13.26 17.21
CA VAL A 47 -3.25 14.19 18.34
C VAL A 47 -3.62 13.42 19.60
N GLY A 48 -4.62 12.54 19.54
CA GLY A 48 -5.03 11.74 20.69
C GLY A 48 -3.91 10.85 21.25
N ARG A 49 -3.00 10.35 20.40
CA ARG A 49 -1.82 9.61 20.86
C ARG A 49 -0.72 10.51 21.41
N MET A 50 -0.53 11.71 20.86
CA MET A 50 0.45 12.68 21.36
C MET A 50 0.04 13.29 22.70
N THR A 51 -1.25 13.52 22.92
CA THR A 51 -1.79 14.11 24.15
C THR A 51 -2.33 13.05 25.13
N GLU A 52 -2.14 11.76 24.82
CA GLU A 52 -2.65 10.62 25.59
C GLU A 52 -4.16 10.70 25.91
N THR A 53 -4.93 11.35 25.03
CA THR A 53 -6.36 11.58 25.21
C THR A 53 -7.17 10.49 24.50
N SER A 54 -7.79 9.62 25.31
CA SER A 54 -8.61 8.51 24.80
C SER A 54 -9.82 8.99 23.98
N VAL A 55 -10.43 10.11 24.37
CA VAL A 55 -11.58 10.71 23.65
C VAL A 55 -11.19 11.10 22.22
N LEU A 56 -10.08 11.83 22.04
CA LEU A 56 -9.59 12.22 20.72
C LEU A 56 -9.17 11.01 19.88
N THR A 57 -8.55 10.01 20.51
CA THR A 57 -8.19 8.75 19.84
C THR A 57 -9.44 8.04 19.33
N ARG A 58 -10.47 7.90 20.16
CA ARG A 58 -11.75 7.26 19.80
C ARG A 58 -12.49 8.05 18.73
N ALA A 59 -12.55 9.38 18.84
CA ALA A 59 -13.12 10.24 17.80
C ALA A 59 -12.37 10.08 16.47
N GLY A 60 -11.03 10.01 16.51
CA GLY A 60 -10.21 9.73 15.34
C GLY A 60 -10.54 8.38 14.69
N VAL A 61 -10.69 7.33 15.50
CA VAL A 61 -11.11 6.00 15.02
C VAL A 61 -12.51 6.01 14.42
N VAL A 62 -13.47 6.72 15.03
CA VAL A 62 -14.83 6.84 14.49
C VAL A 62 -14.82 7.56 13.14
N CYS A 63 -14.16 8.72 13.05
CA CYS A 63 -14.02 9.46 11.80
C CYS A 63 -13.35 8.62 10.71
N TRP A 64 -12.26 7.92 11.03
CA TRP A 64 -11.59 7.02 10.11
C TRP A 64 -12.52 5.89 9.64
N SER A 65 -13.25 5.26 10.56
CA SER A 65 -14.15 4.14 10.27
C SER A 65 -15.33 4.56 9.40
N LEU A 66 -15.90 5.74 9.66
CA LEU A 66 -16.92 6.35 8.80
C LEU A 66 -16.35 6.66 7.42
N GLY A 67 -15.12 7.16 7.33
CA GLY A 67 -14.42 7.36 6.07
C GLY A 67 -14.29 6.06 5.27
N VAL A 68 -13.85 4.97 5.90
CA VAL A 68 -13.76 3.65 5.25
C VAL A 68 -15.13 3.14 4.82
N ALA A 69 -16.15 3.23 5.67
CA ALA A 69 -17.51 2.82 5.31
C ALA A 69 -18.02 3.60 4.10
N PHE A 70 -17.80 4.92 4.08
CA PHE A 70 -18.14 5.79 2.96
C PHE A 70 -17.39 5.39 1.68
N PHE A 71 -16.08 5.15 1.77
CA PHE A 71 -15.26 4.69 0.64
C PHE A 71 -15.79 3.40 0.03
N VAL A 72 -16.08 2.40 0.86
CA VAL A 72 -16.64 1.12 0.41
C VAL A 72 -18.02 1.32 -0.19
N ALA A 73 -18.88 2.13 0.43
CA ALA A 73 -20.22 2.42 -0.07
C ALA A 73 -20.20 3.10 -1.45
N VAL A 74 -19.33 4.10 -1.66
CA VAL A 74 -19.20 4.81 -2.95
C VAL A 74 -18.70 3.86 -4.05
N LEU A 75 -17.71 3.02 -3.75
CA LEU A 75 -17.25 2.00 -4.69
C LEU A 75 -18.35 0.99 -5.01
N ALA A 76 -19.04 0.48 -4.00
CA ALA A 76 -20.14 -0.46 -4.18
C ALA A 76 -21.28 0.15 -5.01
N TRP A 77 -21.67 1.39 -4.75
CA TRP A 77 -22.68 2.12 -5.51
C TRP A 77 -22.30 2.23 -6.99
N THR A 78 -21.02 2.45 -7.28
CA THR A 78 -20.53 2.59 -8.65
C THR A 78 -20.42 1.24 -9.36
N ILE A 79 -19.92 0.20 -8.67
CA ILE A 79 -19.51 -1.07 -9.27
C ILE A 79 -20.65 -2.09 -9.31
N VAL A 80 -21.42 -2.23 -8.22
CA VAL A 80 -22.44 -3.29 -8.09
C VAL A 80 -23.50 -3.21 -9.18
N PRO A 81 -24.07 -2.04 -9.54
CA PRO A 81 -25.01 -1.95 -10.65
C PRO A 81 -24.40 -2.42 -11.97
N ALA A 82 -23.16 -1.98 -12.27
CA ALA A 82 -22.48 -2.37 -13.50
C ALA A 82 -22.23 -3.90 -13.60
N LEU A 83 -21.97 -4.55 -12.47
CA LEU A 83 -21.79 -6.00 -12.39
C LEU A 83 -23.12 -6.76 -12.48
N ARG A 84 -24.22 -6.20 -11.97
CA ARG A 84 -25.56 -6.79 -12.12
C ARG A 84 -26.02 -6.74 -13.56
N ASP A 85 -25.77 -5.63 -14.24
CA ASP A 85 -26.12 -5.46 -15.65
C ASP A 85 -25.28 -6.36 -16.57
N ARG A 86 -23.99 -6.54 -16.24
CA ARG A 86 -23.01 -7.25 -17.08
C ARG A 86 -22.02 -8.06 -16.23
N PRO A 87 -22.43 -9.22 -15.69
CA PRO A 87 -21.59 -10.03 -14.80
C PRO A 87 -20.32 -10.56 -15.48
N GLU A 88 -20.35 -10.70 -16.81
CA GLU A 88 -19.23 -11.18 -17.60
C GLU A 88 -18.01 -10.26 -17.58
N ILE A 89 -18.14 -8.98 -17.22
CA ILE A 89 -17.05 -8.00 -17.11
C ILE A 89 -15.93 -8.49 -16.19
N VAL A 90 -16.28 -9.16 -15.09
CA VAL A 90 -15.29 -9.72 -14.14
C VAL A 90 -14.56 -10.92 -14.76
N THR A 91 -15.20 -11.62 -15.69
CA THR A 91 -14.70 -12.84 -16.33
C THR A 91 -13.94 -12.57 -17.63
N ARG A 92 -14.21 -11.46 -18.33
CA ARG A 92 -13.53 -11.04 -19.57
C ARG A 92 -12.52 -9.94 -19.28
N SER A 93 -11.24 -10.29 -19.24
CA SER A 93 -10.15 -9.31 -19.28
C SER A 93 -9.71 -9.08 -20.74
N GLY A 94 -10.36 -8.15 -21.45
CA GLY A 94 -9.99 -7.74 -22.82
C GLY A 94 -9.92 -8.87 -23.86
N ASP A 95 -9.29 -8.59 -25.01
CA ASP A 95 -9.24 -9.50 -26.18
C ASP A 95 -8.47 -10.81 -25.97
N ARG A 96 -7.74 -10.96 -24.85
CA ARG A 96 -7.00 -12.19 -24.50
C ARG A 96 -7.07 -12.48 -23.00
N PRO A 97 -8.16 -13.09 -22.51
CA PRO A 97 -8.35 -13.27 -21.08
C PRO A 97 -7.41 -14.31 -20.48
N GLN A 98 -6.48 -13.88 -19.63
CA GLN A 98 -5.60 -14.78 -18.88
C GLN A 98 -6.17 -15.12 -17.50
N ARG A 99 -6.04 -16.38 -17.06
CA ARG A 99 -6.47 -16.82 -15.72
C ARG A 99 -5.83 -15.99 -14.58
N SER A 100 -4.60 -15.53 -14.76
CA SER A 100 -3.88 -14.64 -13.84
C SER A 100 -4.57 -13.28 -13.68
N THR A 101 -5.12 -12.72 -14.76
CA THR A 101 -5.84 -11.44 -14.72
C THR A 101 -7.17 -11.57 -13.98
N ARG A 102 -7.86 -12.72 -14.12
CA ARG A 102 -9.06 -13.04 -13.32
C ARG A 102 -8.72 -13.14 -11.84
N LEU A 103 -7.65 -13.87 -11.49
CA LEU A 103 -7.17 -13.97 -10.11
C LEU A 103 -6.87 -12.58 -9.52
N ALA A 104 -6.11 -11.75 -10.24
CA ALA A 104 -5.79 -10.40 -9.82
C ALA A 104 -7.04 -9.53 -9.61
N THR A 105 -8.05 -9.68 -10.48
CA THR A 105 -9.34 -8.99 -10.33
C THR A 105 -10.09 -9.48 -9.09
N ALA A 106 -10.09 -10.78 -8.84
CA ALA A 106 -10.71 -11.39 -7.66
C ALA A 106 -10.04 -10.98 -6.34
N MET A 107 -8.76 -10.59 -6.35
CA MET A 107 -8.06 -10.12 -5.15
C MET A 107 -8.43 -8.69 -4.75
N ILE A 108 -9.02 -7.89 -5.64
CA ILE A 108 -9.47 -6.53 -5.32
C ILE A 108 -10.52 -6.53 -4.20
N PRO A 109 -11.66 -7.25 -4.30
CA PRO A 109 -12.61 -7.31 -3.20
C PRO A 109 -12.04 -7.97 -1.93
N VAL A 110 -11.11 -8.92 -2.05
CA VAL A 110 -10.42 -9.50 -0.88
C VAL A 110 -9.61 -8.44 -0.13
N SER A 111 -8.87 -7.59 -0.86
CA SER A 111 -8.12 -6.48 -0.26
C SER A 111 -9.04 -5.46 0.42
N ILE A 112 -10.19 -5.15 -0.17
CA ILE A 112 -11.21 -4.28 0.45
C ILE A 112 -11.82 -4.95 1.69
N GLY A 113 -12.00 -6.28 1.67
CA GLY A 113 -12.39 -7.03 2.87
C GLY A 113 -11.41 -6.85 4.01
N TYR A 114 -10.10 -6.92 3.73
CA TYR A 114 -9.07 -6.65 4.73
C TYR A 114 -9.07 -5.22 5.26
N LEU A 115 -9.43 -4.23 4.44
CA LEU A 115 -9.65 -2.86 4.90
C LEU A 115 -10.80 -2.79 5.93
N VAL A 116 -11.91 -3.49 5.66
CA VAL A 116 -13.06 -3.57 6.58
C VAL A 116 -12.67 -4.29 7.87
N PHE A 117 -12.03 -5.45 7.79
CA PHE A 117 -11.56 -6.18 8.98
C PHE A 117 -10.52 -5.40 9.79
N GLY A 118 -9.61 -4.69 9.12
CA GLY A 118 -8.69 -3.76 9.78
C GLY A 118 -9.41 -2.62 10.48
N THR A 119 -10.52 -2.13 9.92
CA THR A 119 -11.36 -1.09 10.54
C THR A 119 -12.08 -1.61 11.77
N ILE A 120 -12.63 -2.82 11.72
CA ILE A 120 -13.21 -3.50 12.89
C ILE A 120 -12.14 -3.70 13.97
N GLY A 121 -10.95 -4.19 13.60
CA GLY A 121 -9.83 -4.34 14.54
C GLY A 121 -9.38 -3.00 15.14
N LEU A 122 -9.44 -1.90 14.38
CA LEU A 122 -9.13 -0.56 14.88
C LEU A 122 -10.16 -0.07 15.90
N LEU A 123 -11.44 -0.38 15.72
CA LEU A 123 -12.50 -0.13 16.71
C LEU A 123 -12.24 -0.92 18.00
N GLY A 124 -11.90 -2.22 17.88
CA GLY A 124 -11.54 -3.06 19.03
C GLY A 124 -10.29 -2.55 19.76
N TRP A 125 -9.26 -2.12 19.03
CA TRP A 125 -8.06 -1.48 19.61
C TRP A 125 -8.39 -0.21 20.41
N ALA A 126 -9.39 0.56 19.97
CA ALA A 126 -9.84 1.78 20.65
C ALA A 126 -10.87 1.52 21.77
N GLY A 127 -11.13 0.26 22.12
CA GLY A 127 -12.02 -0.12 23.22
C GLY A 127 -13.49 0.18 22.94
N PHE A 128 -13.96 -0.07 21.72
CA PHE A 128 -15.40 -0.04 21.42
C PHE A 128 -16.03 -1.42 21.65
N GLU A 129 -16.83 -1.54 22.69
CA GLU A 129 -17.66 -2.73 22.96
C GLU A 129 -18.77 -2.89 21.90
N PRO A 130 -19.17 -4.12 21.53
CA PRO A 130 -18.71 -5.41 22.03
C PRO A 130 -17.50 -5.98 21.23
N ILE A 131 -16.71 -5.14 20.56
CA ILE A 131 -15.64 -5.61 19.67
C ILE A 131 -14.41 -6.01 20.51
N PRO A 132 -13.92 -7.26 20.41
CA PRO A 132 -12.76 -7.70 21.18
C PRO A 132 -11.52 -6.83 20.93
N ALA A 133 -10.72 -6.65 21.97
CA ALA A 133 -9.47 -5.90 21.87
C ALA A 133 -8.50 -6.59 20.89
N VAL A 134 -7.99 -5.82 19.93
CA VAL A 134 -7.01 -6.28 18.94
C VAL A 134 -5.70 -5.51 19.13
N PRO A 135 -4.53 -6.18 19.18
CA PRO A 135 -3.25 -5.49 19.24
C PRO A 135 -3.05 -4.57 18.03
N PHE A 136 -2.60 -3.34 18.25
CA PHE A 136 -2.40 -2.38 17.16
C PHE A 136 -1.51 -2.89 16.01
N PRO A 137 -0.41 -3.62 16.25
CA PRO A 137 0.37 -4.18 15.14
C PRO A 137 -0.44 -5.15 14.27
N ALA A 138 -1.36 -5.94 14.83
CA ALA A 138 -2.25 -6.81 14.06
C ALA A 138 -3.21 -5.99 13.19
N VAL A 139 -3.79 -4.91 13.74
CA VAL A 139 -4.61 -3.94 12.97
C VAL A 139 -3.81 -3.41 11.79
N VAL A 140 -2.57 -2.96 12.01
CA VAL A 140 -1.71 -2.44 10.94
C VAL A 140 -1.35 -3.50 9.90
N HIS A 141 -1.28 -4.78 10.24
CA HIS A 141 -1.08 -5.85 9.25
C HIS A 141 -2.30 -6.07 8.35
N TYR A 142 -3.53 -5.91 8.85
CA TYR A 142 -4.72 -5.91 8.00
C TYR A 142 -4.69 -4.76 6.99
N TYR A 143 -4.41 -3.53 7.44
CA TYR A 143 -4.32 -2.37 6.56
C TYR A 143 -3.13 -2.44 5.60
N GLY A 144 -1.94 -2.74 6.13
CA GLY A 144 -0.70 -2.70 5.38
C GLY A 144 -0.61 -3.87 4.43
N ALA A 145 -0.64 -5.09 4.96
CA ALA A 145 -0.42 -6.26 4.12
C ALA A 145 -1.71 -6.74 3.42
N GLY A 146 -2.81 -6.81 4.17
CA GLY A 146 -4.09 -7.31 3.66
C GLY A 146 -4.77 -6.38 2.66
N PHE A 147 -4.85 -5.09 2.96
CA PHE A 147 -5.43 -4.10 2.06
C PHE A 147 -4.39 -3.55 1.09
N ALA A 148 -3.41 -2.79 1.60
CA ALA A 148 -2.54 -1.98 0.76
C ALA A 148 -1.61 -2.82 -0.14
N ALA A 149 -0.86 -3.77 0.42
CA ALA A 149 0.09 -4.58 -0.34
C ALA A 149 -0.62 -5.53 -1.30
N LEU A 150 -1.67 -6.24 -0.85
CA LEU A 150 -2.45 -7.11 -1.73
C LEU A 150 -3.08 -6.33 -2.89
N LEU A 151 -3.60 -5.12 -2.65
CA LEU A 151 -4.14 -4.29 -3.72
C LEU A 151 -3.04 -3.82 -4.68
N ILE A 152 -1.84 -3.47 -4.18
CA ILE A 152 -0.67 -3.19 -5.02
C ILE A 152 -0.30 -4.41 -5.88
N PHE A 153 -0.30 -5.62 -5.31
CA PHE A 153 0.03 -6.84 -6.04
C PHE A 153 -1.02 -7.14 -7.12
N ALA A 154 -2.31 -7.02 -6.77
CA ALA A 154 -3.43 -7.25 -7.67
C ALA A 154 -3.45 -6.24 -8.81
N LEU A 155 -3.36 -4.95 -8.50
CA LEU A 155 -3.34 -3.88 -9.49
C LEU A 155 -2.06 -3.95 -10.33
N GLY A 156 -0.90 -4.20 -9.73
CA GLY A 156 0.35 -4.40 -10.43
C GLY A 156 0.24 -5.53 -11.46
N ALA A 157 -0.23 -6.72 -11.06
CA ALA A 157 -0.42 -7.84 -11.98
C ALA A 157 -1.36 -7.53 -13.16
N ARG A 158 -2.35 -6.64 -12.98
CA ARG A 158 -3.25 -6.20 -14.06
C ARG A 158 -2.69 -5.08 -14.92
N LEU A 159 -2.07 -4.10 -14.30
CA LEU A 159 -1.67 -2.85 -14.94
C LEU A 159 -0.29 -2.95 -15.56
N MET A 160 0.59 -3.83 -15.07
CA MET A 160 1.94 -3.96 -15.59
C MET A 160 1.96 -4.40 -17.06
N SER A 161 1.02 -5.23 -17.50
CA SER A 161 0.90 -5.57 -18.93
C SER A 161 0.46 -4.39 -19.78
N GLY A 162 -0.48 -3.57 -19.29
CA GLY A 162 -0.95 -2.38 -20.01
C GLY A 162 0.10 -1.26 -20.06
N PHE A 163 0.79 -1.01 -18.95
CA PHE A 163 1.82 0.02 -18.89
C PHE A 163 3.10 -0.43 -19.57
N PHE A 164 3.65 -1.58 -19.19
CA PHE A 164 4.99 -1.97 -19.61
C PHE A 164 5.00 -2.84 -20.86
N HIS A 165 3.83 -3.22 -21.40
CA HIS A 165 3.70 -4.10 -22.56
C HIS A 165 4.37 -5.48 -22.35
N VAL A 166 4.53 -5.88 -21.08
CA VAL A 166 5.12 -7.16 -20.67
C VAL A 166 4.05 -8.00 -19.99
N THR A 167 3.84 -9.22 -20.47
CA THR A 167 2.95 -10.19 -19.81
C THR A 167 3.71 -10.88 -18.67
N PRO A 168 3.32 -10.70 -17.39
CA PRO A 168 3.99 -11.38 -16.29
C PRO A 168 3.77 -12.91 -16.34
N PRO A 169 4.73 -13.72 -15.87
CA PRO A 169 4.60 -15.17 -15.85
C PRO A 169 3.44 -15.58 -14.94
N ARG A 170 2.56 -16.45 -15.46
CA ARG A 170 1.35 -16.90 -14.75
C ARG A 170 1.67 -17.45 -13.36
N ALA A 171 2.60 -18.39 -13.27
CA ALA A 171 3.00 -19.00 -12.00
C ALA A 171 3.44 -17.95 -10.96
N GLY A 172 4.21 -16.95 -11.39
CA GLY A 172 4.63 -15.84 -10.53
C GLY A 172 3.43 -15.06 -9.98
N THR A 173 2.43 -14.75 -10.81
CA THR A 173 1.20 -14.08 -10.33
C THR A 173 0.47 -14.89 -9.26
N TRP A 174 0.37 -16.21 -9.40
CA TRP A 174 -0.28 -17.07 -8.39
C TRP A 174 0.52 -17.12 -7.08
N ILE A 175 1.84 -17.27 -7.16
CA ILE A 175 2.75 -17.29 -6.00
C ILE A 175 2.70 -15.97 -5.22
N VAL A 176 2.37 -14.86 -5.87
CA VAL A 176 2.21 -13.57 -5.18
C VAL A 176 0.82 -13.44 -4.57
N LEU A 177 -0.22 -13.64 -5.37
CA LEU A 177 -1.58 -13.28 -4.98
C LEU A 177 -2.18 -14.24 -3.96
N VAL A 178 -1.94 -15.54 -4.07
CA VAL A 178 -2.54 -16.52 -3.13
C VAL A 178 -1.91 -16.38 -1.73
N PRO A 179 -0.57 -16.42 -1.57
CA PRO A 179 0.06 -16.13 -0.29
C PRO A 179 -0.21 -14.72 0.22
N GLY A 180 -0.25 -13.72 -0.66
CA GLY A 180 -0.60 -12.33 -0.30
C GLY A 180 -2.04 -12.16 0.18
N ALA A 181 -2.96 -13.04 -0.23
CA ALA A 181 -4.34 -13.04 0.21
C ALA A 181 -4.54 -13.84 1.51
N VAL A 182 -3.82 -14.94 1.72
CA VAL A 182 -4.00 -15.81 2.90
C VAL A 182 -3.12 -15.35 4.08
N GLY A 183 -1.87 -14.96 3.79
CA GLY A 183 -0.87 -14.59 4.78
C GLY A 183 -1.29 -13.48 5.75
N PRO A 184 -1.88 -12.35 5.31
CA PRO A 184 -2.32 -11.28 6.20
C PRO A 184 -3.36 -11.75 7.21
N GLY A 185 -4.33 -12.56 6.79
CA GLY A 185 -5.38 -13.10 7.65
C GLY A 185 -4.78 -13.98 8.73
N LEU A 186 -3.95 -14.97 8.37
CA LEU A 186 -3.29 -15.84 9.35
C LEU A 186 -2.39 -15.07 10.32
N LEU A 187 -1.62 -14.12 9.80
CA LEU A 187 -0.67 -13.34 10.59
C LEU A 187 -1.36 -12.39 11.57
N ALA A 188 -2.42 -11.69 11.14
CA ALA A 188 -3.09 -10.70 11.97
C ALA A 188 -4.09 -11.34 12.95
N THR A 189 -4.81 -12.40 12.56
CA THR A 189 -5.75 -13.10 13.46
C THR A 189 -5.03 -13.85 14.58
N SER A 190 -3.91 -14.49 14.27
CA SER A 190 -3.14 -15.29 15.22
C SER A 190 -1.90 -14.53 15.68
N PHE A 191 -1.98 -13.21 15.83
CA PHE A 191 -0.80 -12.38 16.08
C PHE A 191 0.01 -12.90 17.28
N TRP A 192 1.31 -13.13 17.07
CA TRP A 192 2.25 -13.73 18.05
C TRP A 192 1.92 -15.15 18.54
N THR A 193 0.93 -15.84 17.98
CA THR A 193 0.43 -17.10 18.55
C THR A 193 0.36 -18.25 17.54
N GLY A 194 0.90 -19.39 17.94
CA GLY A 194 0.75 -20.68 17.25
C GLY A 194 1.39 -20.79 15.86
N VAL A 195 1.05 -21.87 15.17
CA VAL A 195 1.57 -22.20 13.84
C VAL A 195 0.98 -21.29 12.76
N ALA A 196 -0.27 -20.85 12.92
CA ALA A 196 -0.94 -19.95 11.98
C ALA A 196 -0.16 -18.64 11.79
N PHE A 197 0.35 -18.04 12.87
CA PHE A 197 1.20 -16.84 12.80
C PHE A 197 2.45 -17.05 11.94
N ARG A 198 3.15 -18.16 12.18
CA ARG A 198 4.40 -18.52 11.49
C ARG A 198 4.15 -18.77 10.01
N VAL A 199 3.11 -19.54 9.69
CA VAL A 199 2.68 -19.77 8.31
C VAL A 199 2.32 -18.45 7.64
N GLY A 200 1.56 -17.59 8.32
CA GLY A 200 1.24 -16.24 7.83
C GLY A 200 2.50 -15.42 7.51
N ALA A 201 3.49 -15.40 8.39
CA ALA A 201 4.77 -14.70 8.18
C ALA A 201 5.56 -15.24 6.98
N VAL A 202 5.61 -16.57 6.82
CA VAL A 202 6.26 -17.21 5.66
C VAL A 202 5.52 -16.86 4.38
N LEU A 203 4.19 -16.98 4.34
CA LEU A 203 3.37 -16.65 3.17
C LEU A 203 3.52 -15.19 2.74
N GLN A 204 3.57 -14.27 3.69
CA GLN A 204 3.80 -12.85 3.39
C GLN A 204 5.19 -12.60 2.79
N THR A 205 6.21 -13.31 3.29
CA THR A 205 7.56 -13.22 2.74
C THR A 205 7.61 -13.80 1.32
N VAL A 206 6.97 -14.94 1.09
CA VAL A 206 6.84 -15.56 -0.24
C VAL A 206 6.12 -14.59 -1.21
N ALA A 207 5.02 -13.98 -0.78
CA ALA A 207 4.29 -13.00 -1.60
C ALA A 207 5.18 -11.82 -1.99
N MET A 208 5.93 -11.27 -1.03
CA MET A 208 6.80 -10.12 -1.25
C MET A 208 8.00 -10.45 -2.15
N VAL A 209 8.66 -11.59 -1.94
CA VAL A 209 9.75 -12.06 -2.80
C VAL A 209 9.24 -12.35 -4.20
N GLY A 210 8.08 -13.00 -4.34
CA GLY A 210 7.43 -13.22 -5.62
C GLY A 210 7.10 -11.90 -6.32
N TYR A 211 6.62 -10.88 -5.60
CA TYR A 211 6.30 -9.57 -6.16
C TYR A 211 7.57 -8.88 -6.66
N ALA A 212 8.65 -8.90 -5.89
CA ALA A 212 9.94 -8.40 -6.33
C ALA A 212 10.44 -9.14 -7.57
N GLY A 213 10.27 -10.46 -7.65
CA GLY A 213 10.57 -11.25 -8.84
C GLY A 213 9.75 -10.84 -10.06
N LEU A 214 8.44 -10.60 -9.90
CA LEU A 214 7.57 -10.10 -10.99
C LEU A 214 7.98 -8.71 -11.45
N VAL A 215 8.25 -7.80 -10.53
CA VAL A 215 8.72 -6.44 -10.84
C VAL A 215 10.08 -6.48 -11.54
N GLY A 216 11.01 -7.31 -11.06
CA GLY A 216 12.31 -7.51 -11.68
C GLY A 216 12.22 -8.11 -13.09
N TYR A 217 11.32 -9.08 -13.29
CA TYR A 217 11.03 -9.65 -14.59
C TYR A 217 10.52 -8.58 -15.56
N VAL A 218 9.53 -7.78 -15.16
CA VAL A 218 9.01 -6.69 -16.00
C VAL A 218 10.07 -5.63 -16.25
N PHE A 219 10.89 -5.29 -15.25
CA PHE A 219 12.00 -4.36 -15.38
C PHE A 219 13.01 -4.81 -16.43
N TRP A 220 13.35 -6.10 -16.44
CA TRP A 220 14.29 -6.66 -17.40
C TRP A 220 13.74 -6.72 -18.83
N GLN A 221 12.45 -7.04 -18.97
CA GLN A 221 11.79 -7.25 -20.28
C GLN A 221 11.23 -5.96 -20.90
N SER A 222 10.96 -4.94 -20.10
CA SER A 222 10.44 -3.67 -20.62
C SER A 222 11.53 -2.83 -21.28
N GLU A 223 11.15 -1.96 -22.22
CA GLU A 223 12.05 -0.90 -22.69
C GLU A 223 12.54 -0.09 -21.48
N ARG A 224 13.86 -0.09 -21.26
CA ARG A 224 14.57 0.37 -20.04
C ARG A 224 14.44 1.87 -19.70
N ARG A 225 13.42 2.57 -20.21
CA ARG A 225 13.22 4.02 -20.07
C ARG A 225 11.98 4.41 -19.25
N ARG A 226 11.20 3.45 -18.73
CA ARG A 226 10.00 3.77 -17.93
C ARG A 226 10.35 4.14 -16.50
N LEU A 227 10.41 5.44 -16.24
CA LEU A 227 10.94 6.00 -15.00
C LEU A 227 10.25 5.50 -13.73
N GLY A 228 8.92 5.34 -13.76
CA GLY A 228 8.17 4.88 -12.60
C GLY A 228 8.56 3.48 -12.12
N LEU A 229 9.08 2.63 -13.02
CA LEU A 229 9.45 1.26 -12.69
C LEU A 229 10.66 1.17 -11.76
N TYR A 230 11.54 2.17 -11.77
CA TYR A 230 12.66 2.25 -10.80
C TYR A 230 12.14 2.40 -9.37
N GLY A 231 11.13 3.24 -9.15
CA GLY A 231 10.51 3.41 -7.83
C GLY A 231 9.81 2.14 -7.35
N ILE A 232 9.07 1.47 -8.25
CA ILE A 232 8.40 0.19 -7.95
C ILE A 232 9.43 -0.90 -7.63
N LEU A 233 10.55 -0.97 -8.37
CA LEU A 233 11.62 -1.93 -8.12
C LEU A 233 12.32 -1.67 -6.77
N LEU A 234 12.71 -0.43 -6.49
CA LEU A 234 13.33 -0.06 -5.21
C LEU A 234 12.38 -0.34 -4.04
N GLY A 235 11.10 -0.05 -4.21
CA GLY A 235 10.07 -0.39 -3.24
C GLY A 235 9.96 -1.89 -3.00
N ALA A 236 9.89 -2.70 -4.07
CA ALA A 236 9.83 -4.16 -3.94
C ALA A 236 11.06 -4.75 -3.23
N ILE A 237 12.26 -4.25 -3.53
CA ILE A 237 13.50 -4.62 -2.83
C ILE A 237 13.39 -4.26 -1.34
N ALA A 238 12.96 -3.05 -1.01
CA ALA A 238 12.75 -2.65 0.38
C ALA A 238 11.71 -3.53 1.10
N GLY A 239 10.66 -3.96 0.39
CA GLY A 239 9.69 -4.92 0.89
C GLY A 239 10.31 -6.25 1.26
N VAL A 240 11.12 -6.83 0.37
CA VAL A 240 11.85 -8.09 0.62
C VAL A 240 12.78 -7.96 1.83
N VAL A 241 13.55 -6.87 1.90
CA VAL A 241 14.42 -6.58 3.06
C VAL A 241 13.58 -6.51 4.32
N ALA A 242 12.48 -5.77 4.32
CA ALA A 242 11.66 -5.59 5.50
C ALA A 242 11.01 -6.91 5.98
N THR A 243 10.49 -7.74 5.07
CA THR A 243 9.94 -9.04 5.45
C THR A 243 11.05 -9.98 5.94
N GLY A 244 12.18 -10.03 5.25
CA GLY A 244 13.33 -10.86 5.63
C GLY A 244 13.89 -10.53 7.01
N LEU A 245 14.01 -9.23 7.33
CA LEU A 245 14.42 -8.76 8.65
C LEU A 245 13.50 -9.27 9.78
N ASN A 246 12.23 -9.54 9.50
CA ASN A 246 11.24 -9.83 10.52
C ASN A 246 10.72 -11.27 10.54
N VAL A 247 11.14 -12.12 9.59
CA VAL A 247 10.85 -13.56 9.65
C VAL A 247 11.32 -14.18 10.98
N PRO A 248 12.53 -13.90 11.51
CA PRO A 248 12.98 -14.47 12.78
C PRO A 248 12.05 -14.15 13.96
N ALA A 249 11.41 -12.97 13.95
CA ALA A 249 10.44 -12.60 14.99
C ALA A 249 9.28 -13.59 15.06
N ALA A 250 8.80 -14.10 13.91
CA ALA A 250 7.74 -15.09 13.89
C ALA A 250 8.10 -16.39 14.62
N PHE A 251 9.39 -16.69 14.75
CA PHE A 251 9.92 -17.88 15.40
C PHE A 251 10.49 -17.62 16.80
N GLY A 252 10.26 -16.43 17.36
CA GLY A 252 10.64 -16.08 18.74
C GLY A 252 11.95 -15.30 18.88
N THR A 253 12.64 -15.00 17.77
CA THR A 253 13.90 -14.25 17.81
C THR A 253 13.65 -12.79 17.43
N VAL A 254 13.81 -11.88 18.39
CA VAL A 254 13.66 -10.44 18.17
C VAL A 254 14.93 -9.73 18.62
N ALA A 255 15.71 -9.24 17.65
CA ALA A 255 16.87 -8.40 17.93
C ALA A 255 16.44 -6.95 18.28
N PRO A 256 17.26 -6.20 19.04
CA PRO A 256 17.04 -4.78 19.28
C PRO A 256 16.81 -4.01 17.97
N GLY A 257 15.80 -3.15 17.94
CA GLY A 257 15.49 -2.32 16.77
C GLY A 257 14.88 -3.04 15.57
N GLN A 258 14.81 -4.38 15.56
CA GLN A 258 14.32 -5.18 14.43
C GLN A 258 12.88 -4.84 14.03
N LEU A 259 11.95 -4.79 14.99
CA LEU A 259 10.54 -4.46 14.72
C LEU A 259 10.37 -3.03 14.18
N SER A 260 11.14 -2.08 14.73
CA SER A 260 11.14 -0.69 14.27
C SER A 260 11.74 -0.54 12.88
N ALA A 261 12.82 -1.27 12.59
CA ALA A 261 13.44 -1.32 11.28
C ALA A 261 12.50 -1.96 10.25
N HIS A 262 11.83 -3.06 10.60
CA HIS A 262 10.78 -3.69 9.77
C HIS A 262 9.66 -2.70 9.43
N ALA A 263 9.02 -2.10 10.45
CA ALA A 263 7.90 -1.19 10.25
C ALA A 263 8.31 0.04 9.42
N THR A 264 9.49 0.59 9.69
CA THR A 264 10.04 1.72 8.92
C THR A 264 10.28 1.33 7.47
N THR A 265 10.99 0.23 7.22
CA THR A 265 11.34 -0.21 5.85
C THR A 265 10.10 -0.56 5.03
N ILE A 266 9.06 -1.12 5.65
CA ILE A 266 7.76 -1.30 4.98
C ILE A 266 7.14 0.05 4.59
N ILE A 267 7.07 1.01 5.51
CA ILE A 267 6.34 2.27 5.29
C ILE A 267 7.11 3.23 4.37
N SER A 268 8.36 3.57 4.71
CA SER A 268 9.18 4.53 3.96
C SER A 268 9.95 3.91 2.80
N GLY A 269 10.14 2.60 2.81
CA GLY A 269 10.76 1.86 1.73
C GLY A 269 9.71 1.33 0.77
N PHE A 270 9.08 0.20 1.11
CA PHE A 270 8.15 -0.50 0.22
C PHE A 270 7.01 0.39 -0.27
N PHE A 271 6.17 0.90 0.64
CA PHE A 271 4.99 1.65 0.25
C PHE A 271 5.35 2.99 -0.40
N ALA A 272 6.20 3.80 0.23
CA ALA A 272 6.51 5.12 -0.30
C ALA A 272 7.15 5.05 -1.69
N LEU A 273 8.18 4.22 -1.90
CA LEU A 273 8.85 4.12 -3.20
C LEU A 273 7.94 3.52 -4.27
N THR A 274 7.14 2.51 -3.90
CA THR A 274 6.19 1.89 -4.84
C THR A 274 5.09 2.88 -5.25
N ILE A 275 4.51 3.61 -4.31
CA ILE A 275 3.51 4.66 -4.58
C ILE A 275 4.11 5.75 -5.46
N VAL A 276 5.30 6.27 -5.11
CA VAL A 276 5.99 7.30 -5.91
C VAL A 276 6.25 6.81 -7.34
N GLY A 277 6.72 5.57 -7.49
CA GLY A 277 6.94 4.93 -8.79
C GLY A 277 5.66 4.86 -9.63
N TYR A 278 4.55 4.40 -9.04
CA TYR A 278 3.25 4.41 -9.71
C TYR A 278 2.79 5.83 -10.06
N VAL A 279 2.88 6.79 -9.14
CA VAL A 279 2.45 8.17 -9.37
C VAL A 279 3.25 8.83 -10.51
N ILE A 280 4.57 8.61 -10.58
CA ILE A 280 5.39 9.05 -11.71
C ILE A 280 4.87 8.47 -13.03
N GLN A 281 4.52 7.18 -13.03
CA GLN A 281 4.00 6.49 -14.22
C GLN A 281 2.60 6.95 -14.63
N PHE A 282 1.71 7.17 -13.66
CA PHE A 282 0.31 7.51 -13.89
C PHE A 282 0.09 8.97 -14.26
N PHE A 283 0.74 9.89 -13.56
CA PHE A 283 0.53 11.32 -13.75
C PHE A 283 1.53 11.98 -14.70
N ALA A 284 2.48 11.19 -15.22
CA ALA A 284 3.55 11.64 -16.12
C ALA A 284 4.26 12.90 -15.58
N LEU A 285 4.73 12.84 -14.33
CA LEU A 285 5.25 14.01 -13.61
C LEU A 285 6.38 14.73 -14.35
N THR A 286 7.18 14.00 -15.14
CA THR A 286 8.34 14.53 -15.87
C THR A 286 7.99 15.20 -17.20
N SER A 287 6.75 15.14 -17.66
CA SER A 287 6.30 15.84 -18.88
C SER A 287 5.51 17.11 -18.55
N GLY A 288 5.49 17.54 -17.28
CA GLY A 288 4.86 18.79 -16.86
C GLY A 288 5.62 20.03 -17.31
N ARG A 289 4.91 21.14 -17.49
CA ARG A 289 5.50 22.45 -17.81
C ARG A 289 5.77 23.24 -16.53
N PHE A 290 6.68 22.77 -15.67
CA PHE A 290 7.06 23.47 -14.44
C PHE A 290 8.52 23.19 -14.02
N PRO A 291 9.15 24.06 -13.21
CA PRO A 291 10.51 23.84 -12.74
C PRO A 291 10.64 22.50 -12.00
N GLY A 292 11.64 21.70 -12.38
CA GLY A 292 11.86 20.38 -11.75
C GLY A 292 11.05 19.23 -12.35
N ALA A 293 10.17 19.46 -13.33
CA ALA A 293 9.52 18.39 -14.12
C ALA A 293 10.52 17.71 -15.07
N THR A 294 11.54 17.06 -14.50
CA THR A 294 12.62 16.40 -15.26
C THR A 294 12.87 15.00 -14.72
N THR A 295 13.38 14.11 -15.57
CA THR A 295 13.80 12.76 -15.19
C THR A 295 14.80 12.78 -14.04
N ARG A 296 15.77 13.71 -14.05
CA ARG A 296 16.81 13.80 -13.01
C ARG A 296 16.22 14.06 -11.63
N VAL A 297 15.28 15.00 -11.52
CA VAL A 297 14.65 15.34 -10.24
C VAL A 297 13.76 14.20 -9.73
N ALA A 298 13.02 13.53 -10.63
CA ALA A 298 12.22 12.36 -10.26
C ALA A 298 13.10 11.19 -9.77
N VAL A 299 14.22 10.89 -10.45
CA VAL A 299 15.20 9.89 -9.98
C VAL A 299 15.82 10.30 -8.65
N GLY A 300 16.25 11.57 -8.52
CA GLY A 300 16.80 12.09 -7.28
C GLY A 300 15.82 11.96 -6.11
N THR A 301 14.54 12.24 -6.35
CA THR A 301 13.46 12.08 -5.36
C THR A 301 13.36 10.63 -4.89
N MET A 302 13.30 9.67 -5.82
CA MET A 302 13.27 8.23 -5.49
C MET A 302 14.55 7.78 -4.76
N GLY A 303 15.71 8.25 -5.21
CA GLY A 303 17.01 7.93 -4.62
C GLY A 303 17.14 8.44 -3.19
N VAL A 304 16.77 9.70 -2.93
CA VAL A 304 16.78 10.30 -1.59
C VAL A 304 15.83 9.55 -0.65
N LEU A 305 14.63 9.17 -1.11
CA LEU A 305 13.70 8.35 -0.34
C LEU A 305 14.30 6.98 0.00
N ALA A 306 14.89 6.29 -0.99
CA ALA A 306 15.47 4.96 -0.82
C ALA A 306 16.66 4.98 0.14
N VAL A 307 17.59 5.91 -0.06
CA VAL A 307 18.75 6.11 0.82
C VAL A 307 18.31 6.50 2.23
N GLY A 308 17.38 7.45 2.37
CA GLY A 308 16.85 7.84 3.67
C GLY A 308 16.22 6.66 4.42
N SER A 309 15.42 5.84 3.73
CA SER A 309 14.83 4.64 4.32
C SER A 309 15.89 3.62 4.75
N LEU A 310 16.93 3.41 3.95
CA LEU A 310 18.04 2.49 4.26
C LEU A 310 18.81 2.96 5.50
N PHE A 311 19.25 4.22 5.52
CA PHE A 311 19.97 4.81 6.66
C PHE A 311 19.13 4.75 7.92
N ARG A 312 17.82 5.02 7.81
CA ARG A 312 16.91 4.97 8.94
C ARG A 312 16.79 3.57 9.51
N ALA A 313 16.58 2.57 8.66
CA ALA A 313 16.47 1.18 9.07
C ALA A 313 17.80 0.65 9.65
N GLY A 314 18.92 0.91 8.96
CA GLY A 314 20.26 0.52 9.42
C GLY A 314 20.58 1.11 10.79
N GLY A 315 20.36 2.43 10.98
CA GLY A 315 20.59 3.09 12.26
C GLY A 315 19.74 2.53 13.41
N LEU A 316 18.54 2.02 13.13
CA LEU A 316 17.71 1.34 14.13
C LEU A 316 18.30 -0.04 14.51
N LEU A 317 18.83 -0.79 13.54
CA LEU A 317 19.42 -2.11 13.77
C LEU A 317 20.75 -2.06 14.53
N ILE A 318 21.60 -1.06 14.26
CA ILE A 318 22.88 -0.87 14.95
C ILE A 318 22.79 0.14 16.10
N ALA A 319 21.57 0.47 16.54
CA ALA A 319 21.30 1.38 17.66
C ALA A 319 22.07 2.72 17.59
N THR A 320 22.22 3.30 16.39
CA THR A 320 22.96 4.54 16.15
C THR A 320 22.00 5.68 15.79
N PRO A 321 21.71 6.61 16.74
CA PRO A 321 20.72 7.68 16.53
C PRO A 321 21.06 8.59 15.35
N VAL A 322 22.34 8.85 15.09
CA VAL A 322 22.82 9.70 13.99
C VAL A 322 22.31 9.19 12.65
N TYR A 323 22.48 7.91 12.34
CA TYR A 323 21.99 7.31 11.09
C TYR A 323 20.47 7.25 11.04
N SER A 324 19.82 6.92 12.16
CA SER A 324 18.35 6.85 12.20
C SER A 324 17.68 8.22 11.95
N ARG A 325 18.21 9.29 12.56
CA ARG A 325 17.74 10.66 12.40
C ARG A 325 18.10 11.23 11.04
N GLY A 326 19.35 11.05 10.60
CA GLY A 326 19.80 11.46 9.27
C GLY A 326 18.96 10.81 8.16
N GLY A 327 18.69 9.52 8.28
CA GLY A 327 17.79 8.80 7.38
C GLY A 327 16.36 9.36 7.39
N ALA A 328 15.82 9.70 8.57
CA ALA A 328 14.50 10.32 8.67
C ALA A 328 14.44 11.70 7.99
N ILE A 329 15.47 12.53 8.14
CA ILE A 329 15.59 13.84 7.47
C ILE A 329 15.65 13.64 5.95
N LEU A 330 16.47 12.71 5.46
CA LEU A 330 16.55 12.40 4.03
C LEU A 330 15.20 11.93 3.48
N THR A 331 14.52 11.01 4.17
CA THR A 331 13.17 10.58 3.78
C THR A 331 12.18 11.76 3.75
N LEU A 332 12.26 12.69 4.70
CA LEU A 332 11.42 13.89 4.72
C LEU A 332 11.71 14.80 3.51
N CYS A 333 12.99 15.03 3.20
CA CYS A 333 13.39 15.80 2.01
C CYS A 333 12.88 15.16 0.72
N GLY A 334 13.00 13.84 0.58
CA GLY A 334 12.47 13.09 -0.56
C GLY A 334 10.94 13.17 -0.64
N ALA A 335 10.24 13.09 0.49
CA ALA A 335 8.79 13.24 0.54
C ALA A 335 8.35 14.67 0.17
N GLY A 336 9.10 15.69 0.59
CA GLY A 336 8.87 17.09 0.21
C GLY A 336 9.06 17.32 -1.29
N ALA A 337 10.12 16.77 -1.88
CA ALA A 337 10.35 16.82 -3.33
C ALA A 337 9.22 16.12 -4.10
N TYR A 338 8.78 14.95 -3.63
CA TYR A 338 7.61 14.26 -4.20
C TYR A 338 6.34 15.11 -4.13
N ALA A 339 6.03 15.67 -2.96
CA ALA A 339 4.86 16.52 -2.75
C ALA A 339 4.89 17.75 -3.67
N TYR A 340 6.07 18.36 -3.85
CA TYR A 340 6.27 19.46 -4.81
C TYR A 340 5.94 19.03 -6.25
N LEU A 341 6.50 17.91 -6.72
CA LEU A 341 6.27 17.45 -8.09
C LEU A 341 4.79 17.14 -8.36
N VAL A 342 4.12 16.48 -7.43
CA VAL A 342 2.69 16.14 -7.55
C VAL A 342 1.84 17.40 -7.45
N GLY A 343 2.06 18.23 -6.43
CA GLY A 343 1.30 19.45 -6.22
C GLY A 343 1.38 20.39 -7.42
N ARG A 344 2.58 20.57 -7.99
CA ARG A 344 2.78 21.40 -9.19
C ARG A 344 2.14 20.81 -10.44
N ARG A 345 2.07 19.48 -10.54
CA ARG A 345 1.38 18.80 -11.65
C ARG A 345 -0.13 18.97 -11.57
N LEU A 346 -0.71 18.95 -10.37
CA LEU A 346 -2.15 19.03 -10.16
C LEU A 346 -2.69 20.46 -10.11
N LEU A 347 -1.90 21.43 -9.65
CA LEU A 347 -2.30 22.84 -9.52
C LEU A 347 -2.08 23.67 -10.81
N ARG A 348 -1.54 23.06 -11.87
CA ARG A 348 -1.33 23.73 -13.15
C ARG A 348 -2.24 23.12 -14.22
N GLU A 349 -3.34 23.82 -14.48
CA GLU A 349 -3.78 24.08 -15.86
C GLU A 349 -2.71 24.97 -16.56
#